data_AF-A0A7Y4YZP9-F1
#
_entry.id   AF-A0A7Y4YZP9-F1
#
_cell.length_a   1.000
_cell.length_b   1.000
_cell.length_c   1.000
_cell.angle_alpha   90.00
_cell.angle_beta   90.00
_cell.angle_gamma   90.00
#
_symmetry.space_group_name_H-M   'P 1'
#
loop_
_entity.id
_entity.type
_entity.pdbx_description
1 polymer ?
#
loop_
_entity_poly.entity_id
_entity_poly.type
_entity_poly.pdbx_seq_one_letter_code
_entity_poly.pdbx_strand_id
1 'polypeptide(L)'
;MKIRLYLIPILLIIFFSFTQCKNNNEEDLYGDDCDTLNMTYSRVKFIFQNNCYSCHSANLYYRDIKTDTYEDLKAAINTGRPWGAINRFDGYLPMPNGQPKLDDCLIKKIGAWIHAGMPE
;
A
#
# COMPACT_ATOMS: atom_id res chain seq x y z
N MET A 1 5.18 64.58 23.14
CA MET A 1 4.92 63.14 23.37
C MET A 1 6.23 62.39 23.15
N LYS A 2 6.79 61.78 24.20
CA LYS A 2 8.14 61.18 24.20
C LYS A 2 8.06 59.80 23.55
N ILE A 3 8.64 59.63 22.36
CA ILE A 3 8.80 58.32 21.72
C ILE A 3 9.88 57.58 22.50
N ARG A 4 9.49 56.56 23.27
CA ARG A 4 10.44 55.71 24.00
C ARG A 4 10.90 54.56 23.11
N LEU A 5 12.20 54.57 22.84
CA LEU A 5 13.00 53.49 22.29
C LEU A 5 12.72 52.18 23.06
N TYR A 6 12.14 51.19 22.38
CA TYR A 6 12.20 49.78 22.80
C TYR A 6 12.85 48.99 21.66
N LEU A 7 14.17 49.17 21.55
CA LEU A 7 15.10 48.17 21.05
C LEU A 7 15.12 47.00 22.06
N ILE A 8 14.04 46.23 22.14
CA ILE A 8 13.91 45.03 22.98
C ILE A 8 12.89 44.11 22.30
N PRO A 9 13.28 42.97 21.71
CA PRO A 9 14.51 42.71 20.99
C PRO A 9 14.21 42.02 19.63
N ILE A 10 15.15 42.17 18.71
CA ILE A 10 15.36 41.34 17.50
C ILE A 10 15.82 39.91 17.92
N LEU A 11 15.19 39.36 18.98
CA LEU A 11 15.51 38.11 19.69
C LEU A 11 14.23 37.28 19.92
N LEU A 12 13.31 37.32 18.97
CA LEU A 12 12.24 36.32 18.79
C LEU A 12 12.28 35.76 17.34
N ILE A 13 13.45 35.85 16.71
CA ILE A 13 13.72 35.38 15.34
C ILE A 13 14.61 34.12 15.36
N ILE A 14 14.91 33.55 16.54
CA ILE A 14 15.76 32.37 16.65
C ILE A 14 14.96 31.25 17.30
N PHE A 15 14.92 30.13 16.57
CA PHE A 15 14.64 28.78 17.06
C PHE A 15 13.17 28.34 17.11
N PHE A 16 12.54 28.21 15.94
CA PHE A 16 11.64 27.06 15.73
C PHE A 16 11.54 26.69 14.25
N SER A 17 12.68 26.54 13.61
CA SER A 17 12.75 25.72 12.40
C SER A 17 12.82 24.27 12.87
N PHE A 18 11.67 23.66 13.14
CA PHE A 18 11.60 22.21 13.03
C PHE A 18 11.88 21.88 11.57
N THR A 19 13.13 21.54 11.31
CA THR A 19 13.55 20.82 10.13
C THR A 19 12.70 19.55 10.07
N GLN A 20 11.60 19.58 9.31
CA GLN A 20 11.04 18.34 8.79
C GLN A 20 12.13 17.76 7.89
N CYS A 21 12.91 16.82 8.41
CA CYS A 21 13.54 15.83 7.56
C CYS A 21 12.38 15.02 6.96
N LYS A 22 11.85 15.48 5.82
CA LYS A 22 11.23 14.54 4.91
C LYS A 22 12.37 13.65 4.43
N ASN A 23 12.30 12.37 4.76
CA ASN A 23 13.04 11.35 4.02
C ASN A 23 12.46 11.38 2.61
N ASN A 24 13.02 12.20 1.72
CA ASN A 24 12.77 12.08 0.30
C ASN A 24 13.60 10.87 -0.14
N ASN A 25 13.05 9.65 -0.08
CA ASN A 25 13.61 8.59 -0.91
C ASN A 25 13.50 9.05 -2.36
N GLU A 26 14.52 8.85 -3.16
CA GLU A 26 14.50 9.24 -4.58
C GLU A 26 13.35 8.53 -5.35
N GLU A 27 12.80 7.45 -4.79
CA GLU A 27 11.59 6.75 -5.25
C GLU A 27 10.31 7.61 -5.17
N ASP A 28 10.23 8.64 -4.32
CA ASP A 28 9.07 9.55 -4.26
C ASP A 28 9.06 10.59 -5.41
N LEU A 29 10.19 10.77 -6.11
CA LEU A 29 10.38 11.78 -7.16
C LEU A 29 10.24 11.26 -8.59
N TYR A 30 10.39 9.95 -8.79
CA TYR A 30 10.07 9.28 -10.04
C TYR A 30 8.70 8.65 -9.85
N GLY A 31 7.66 9.23 -10.46
CA GLY A 31 6.35 8.60 -10.47
C GLY A 31 6.52 7.14 -10.86
N ASP A 32 6.06 6.24 -9.99
CA ASP A 32 6.12 4.79 -10.19
C ASP A 32 5.57 4.49 -11.59
N ASP A 33 6.47 4.28 -12.55
CA ASP A 33 6.14 3.55 -13.75
C ASP A 33 5.70 2.20 -13.23
N CYS A 34 4.40 1.97 -13.25
CA CYS A 34 3.80 0.80 -12.64
C CYS A 34 4.28 -0.45 -13.39
N ASP A 35 5.43 -0.98 -13.00
CA ASP A 35 6.06 -2.09 -13.69
C ASP A 35 5.26 -3.35 -13.43
N THR A 36 4.73 -3.90 -14.52
CA THR A 36 3.96 -5.13 -14.56
C THR A 36 4.64 -6.23 -15.37
N LEU A 37 5.90 -6.03 -15.80
CA LEU A 37 6.66 -7.01 -16.57
C LEU A 37 7.28 -8.05 -15.63
N ASN A 38 7.31 -9.31 -16.06
CA ASN A 38 7.96 -10.41 -15.33
C ASN A 38 7.57 -10.45 -13.84
N MET A 39 6.28 -10.34 -13.55
CA MET A 39 5.76 -10.41 -12.19
C MET A 39 5.84 -11.83 -11.64
N THR A 40 6.33 -11.99 -10.43
CA THR A 40 6.49 -13.25 -9.69
C THR A 40 5.90 -13.14 -8.29
N TYR A 41 5.76 -14.26 -7.57
CA TYR A 41 5.25 -14.25 -6.20
C TYR A 41 6.13 -13.37 -5.31
N SER A 42 7.46 -13.44 -5.44
CA SER A 42 8.38 -12.56 -4.71
C SER A 42 8.12 -11.06 -4.91
N ARG A 43 7.62 -10.65 -6.09
CA ARG A 43 7.29 -9.25 -6.41
C ARG A 43 5.91 -8.82 -5.91
N VAL A 44 4.93 -9.72 -5.81
CA VAL A 44 3.58 -9.40 -5.30
C VAL A 44 3.40 -9.66 -3.81
N LYS A 45 4.29 -10.44 -3.19
CA LYS A 45 4.18 -10.88 -1.79
C LYS A 45 3.95 -9.72 -0.82
N PHE A 46 4.71 -8.63 -0.96
CA PHE A 46 4.58 -7.46 -0.10
C PHE A 46 3.23 -6.74 -0.26
N ILE A 47 2.61 -6.83 -1.44
CA ILE A 47 1.26 -6.27 -1.67
C ILE A 47 0.25 -7.00 -0.79
N PHE A 48 0.27 -8.34 -0.77
CA PHE A 48 -0.64 -9.13 0.06
C PHE A 48 -0.34 -8.96 1.56
N GLN A 49 0.94 -8.95 1.94
CA GLN A 49 1.35 -8.75 3.32
C GLN A 49 0.86 -7.42 3.90
N ASN A 50 1.01 -6.33 3.15
CA ASN A 50 0.68 -4.99 3.63
C ASN A 50 -0.82 -4.69 3.58
N ASN A 51 -1.57 -5.33 2.68
CA ASN A 51 -2.94 -4.94 2.39
C ASN A 51 -4.00 -5.99 2.74
N CYS A 52 -3.62 -7.24 2.99
CA CYS A 52 -4.57 -8.35 3.17
C CYS A 52 -4.42 -9.06 4.51
N TYR A 53 -3.20 -9.12 5.06
CA TYR A 53 -2.89 -10.02 6.18
C TYR A 53 -3.52 -9.61 7.52
N SER A 54 -4.03 -8.39 7.65
CA SER A 54 -4.80 -7.98 8.84
C SER A 54 -6.05 -8.84 9.07
N CYS A 55 -6.61 -9.46 8.01
CA CYS A 55 -7.77 -10.35 8.10
C CYS A 55 -7.59 -11.69 7.36
N HIS A 56 -6.54 -11.82 6.55
CA HIS A 56 -6.20 -13.02 5.79
C HIS A 56 -4.73 -13.37 6.02
N SER A 57 -4.40 -13.87 7.21
CA SER A 57 -3.03 -14.30 7.56
C SER A 57 -3.02 -15.67 8.22
N ALA A 58 -1.83 -16.19 8.47
CA ALA A 58 -1.62 -17.56 8.98
C ALA A 58 -2.30 -17.86 10.32
N ASN A 59 -2.64 -16.81 11.07
CA ASN A 59 -3.29 -16.95 12.36
C ASN A 59 -4.77 -16.52 12.32
N LEU A 60 -5.25 -15.99 11.18
CA LEU A 60 -6.56 -15.39 11.04
C LEU A 60 -7.07 -15.47 9.59
N TYR A 61 -7.98 -16.41 9.35
CA TYR A 61 -8.53 -16.70 8.02
C TYR A 61 -10.00 -16.32 7.92
N TYR A 62 -10.31 -15.06 7.63
CA TYR A 62 -11.71 -14.70 7.38
C TYR A 62 -12.22 -15.39 6.11
N ARG A 63 -13.40 -16.03 6.22
CA ARG A 63 -14.09 -16.72 5.12
C ARG A 63 -13.25 -17.82 4.44
N ASP A 64 -12.40 -18.48 5.22
CA ASP A 64 -11.56 -19.61 4.79
C ASP A 64 -10.59 -19.27 3.64
N ILE A 65 -10.23 -17.99 3.49
CA ILE A 65 -9.19 -17.55 2.54
C ILE A 65 -7.83 -17.57 3.24
N LYS A 66 -6.97 -18.50 2.82
CA LYS A 66 -5.59 -18.64 3.28
C LYS A 66 -4.64 -17.98 2.28
N THR A 67 -3.60 -17.30 2.78
CA THR A 67 -2.62 -16.61 1.94
C THR A 67 -1.19 -16.71 2.50
N ASP A 68 -0.92 -17.76 3.27
CA ASP A 68 0.27 -17.88 4.13
C ASP A 68 1.48 -18.35 3.36
N THR A 69 1.22 -19.27 2.44
CA THR A 69 2.19 -19.79 1.48
C THR A 69 1.80 -19.36 0.08
N TYR A 70 2.75 -19.48 -0.86
CA TYR A 70 2.48 -19.28 -2.27
C TYR A 70 1.35 -20.21 -2.76
N GLU A 71 1.36 -21.49 -2.34
CA GLU A 71 0.34 -22.46 -2.73
C GLU A 71 -1.05 -22.11 -2.18
N ASP A 72 -1.14 -21.67 -0.93
CA ASP A 72 -2.40 -21.23 -0.34
C ASP A 72 -2.97 -20.01 -1.06
N LEU A 73 -2.12 -19.01 -1.31
CA LEU A 73 -2.52 -17.81 -2.06
C LEU A 73 -2.96 -18.19 -3.47
N LYS A 74 -2.20 -19.02 -4.17
CA LYS A 74 -2.52 -19.50 -5.52
C LYS A 74 -3.85 -20.24 -5.55
N ALA A 75 -4.08 -21.16 -4.60
CA ALA A 75 -5.34 -21.87 -4.47
C ALA A 75 -6.51 -20.90 -4.22
N ALA A 76 -6.34 -19.91 -3.34
CA ALA A 76 -7.34 -18.89 -3.09
C ALA A 76 -7.65 -18.04 -4.34
N ILE A 77 -6.62 -17.56 -5.05
CA ILE A 77 -6.79 -16.79 -6.29
C ILE A 77 -7.54 -17.60 -7.35
N ASN A 78 -7.22 -18.90 -7.50
CA ASN A 78 -7.89 -19.80 -8.46
C ASN A 78 -9.40 -19.95 -8.23
N THR A 79 -9.92 -19.65 -7.03
CA THR A 79 -11.37 -19.60 -6.79
C THR A 79 -12.05 -18.40 -7.47
N GLY A 80 -11.29 -17.41 -7.93
CA GLY A 80 -11.77 -16.14 -8.46
C GLY A 80 -12.33 -15.18 -7.40
N ARG A 81 -12.50 -15.63 -6.15
CA ARG A 81 -13.07 -14.82 -5.06
C ARG A 81 -12.19 -13.63 -4.69
N PRO A 82 -10.87 -13.78 -4.44
CA PRO A 82 -10.06 -12.63 -4.06
C PRO A 82 -9.95 -11.63 -5.20
N TRP A 83 -9.84 -12.10 -6.46
CA TRP A 83 -9.76 -11.19 -7.61
C TRP A 83 -11.00 -10.32 -7.76
N GLY A 84 -12.20 -10.91 -7.67
CA GLY A 84 -13.45 -10.14 -7.71
C GLY A 84 -13.60 -9.21 -6.51
N ALA A 85 -13.18 -9.63 -5.31
CA ALA A 85 -13.23 -8.82 -4.09
C ALA A 85 -12.27 -7.61 -4.15
N ILE A 86 -11.04 -7.80 -4.62
CA ILE A 86 -10.03 -6.73 -4.79
C ILE A 86 -10.50 -5.71 -5.84
N ASN A 87 -11.07 -6.18 -6.95
CA ASN A 87 -11.60 -5.30 -7.99
C ASN A 87 -12.95 -4.66 -7.61
N ARG A 88 -13.61 -5.19 -6.58
CA ARG A 88 -14.95 -4.80 -6.11
C ARG A 88 -16.02 -4.99 -7.18
N PHE A 89 -15.98 -6.13 -7.86
CA PHE A 89 -17.04 -6.52 -8.79
C PHE A 89 -18.36 -6.78 -8.06
N ASP A 90 -19.48 -6.59 -8.74
CA ASP A 90 -20.81 -6.85 -8.20
C ASP A 90 -20.95 -8.31 -7.74
N GLY A 91 -21.56 -8.51 -6.58
CA GLY A 91 -21.71 -9.83 -5.97
C GLY A 91 -20.52 -10.31 -5.13
N TYR A 92 -19.42 -9.55 -5.07
CA TYR A 92 -18.28 -9.83 -4.20
C TYR A 92 -18.27 -8.94 -2.96
N LEU A 93 -17.79 -9.45 -1.83
CA LEU A 93 -17.54 -8.62 -0.65
C LEU A 93 -16.33 -7.71 -0.93
N PRO A 94 -16.48 -6.37 -0.93
CA PRO A 94 -15.39 -5.47 -1.30
C PRO A 94 -14.19 -5.60 -0.37
N MET A 95 -13.00 -5.72 -0.94
CA MET A 95 -11.74 -5.74 -0.21
C MET A 95 -10.82 -4.56 -0.58
N PRO A 96 -9.97 -4.10 0.36
CA PRO A 96 -9.98 -4.43 1.78
C PRO A 96 -11.27 -3.91 2.47
N ASN A 97 -11.83 -4.70 3.38
CA ASN A 97 -13.17 -4.45 3.94
C ASN A 97 -13.19 -3.18 4.80
N GLY A 98 -14.12 -2.26 4.50
CA GLY A 98 -14.25 -0.98 5.20
C GLY A 98 -13.07 -0.02 5.00
N GLN A 99 -12.16 -0.31 4.07
CA GLN A 99 -10.99 0.52 3.75
C GLN A 99 -11.11 1.08 2.33
N PRO A 100 -10.27 2.06 1.95
CA PRO A 100 -10.11 2.47 0.56
C PRO A 100 -9.77 1.28 -0.35
N LYS A 101 -10.13 1.36 -1.63
CA LYS A 101 -9.70 0.37 -2.63
C LYS A 101 -8.18 0.47 -2.77
N LEU A 102 -7.52 -0.64 -3.08
CA LEU A 102 -6.09 -0.62 -3.40
C LEU A 102 -5.82 0.33 -4.57
N ASP A 103 -4.65 0.95 -4.57
CA ASP A 103 -4.19 1.76 -5.69
C ASP A 103 -4.17 0.93 -6.98
N ASP A 104 -4.51 1.59 -8.09
CA ASP A 104 -4.65 0.92 -9.38
C ASP A 104 -3.35 0.22 -9.80
N CYS A 105 -2.17 0.75 -9.42
CA CYS A 105 -0.92 0.08 -9.73
C CYS A 105 -0.76 -1.26 -9.00
N LEU A 106 -1.15 -1.33 -7.73
CA LEU A 106 -1.10 -2.58 -6.96
C LEU A 106 -2.03 -3.62 -7.56
N ILE A 107 -3.23 -3.21 -7.98
CA ILE A 107 -4.19 -4.09 -8.67
C ILE A 107 -3.63 -4.56 -10.01
N LYS A 108 -3.00 -3.68 -10.79
CA LYS A 108 -2.33 -4.04 -12.05
C LYS A 108 -1.20 -5.04 -11.85
N LYS A 109 -0.35 -4.86 -10.83
CA LYS A 109 0.73 -5.79 -10.48
C LYS A 109 0.18 -7.17 -10.10
N ILE A 110 -0.88 -7.22 -9.28
CA ILE A 110 -1.58 -8.48 -8.95
C ILE A 110 -2.15 -9.11 -10.23
N GLY A 111 -2.87 -8.33 -11.05
CA GLY A 111 -3.49 -8.82 -12.28
C GLY A 111 -2.48 -9.37 -13.29
N ALA A 112 -1.34 -8.70 -13.46
CA ALA A 112 -0.25 -9.15 -14.33
C ALA A 112 0.37 -10.46 -13.85
N TRP A 113 0.61 -10.60 -12.54
CA TRP A 113 1.08 -11.85 -11.95
C TRP A 113 0.08 -13.00 -12.16
N ILE A 114 -1.21 -12.74 -11.96
CA ILE A 114 -2.28 -13.73 -12.20
C ILE A 114 -2.32 -14.13 -13.68
N HIS A 115 -2.27 -13.16 -14.59
CA HIS A 115 -2.30 -13.40 -16.04
C HIS A 115 -1.09 -14.19 -16.52
N ALA A 116 0.08 -13.99 -15.91
CA ALA A 116 1.30 -14.74 -16.21
C ALA A 116 1.28 -16.20 -15.69
N GLY A 117 0.17 -16.66 -15.09
CA GLY A 117 0.04 -18.00 -14.53
C GLY A 117 0.55 -18.12 -13.09
N MET A 118 0.65 -16.99 -12.38
CA MET A 118 1.15 -16.89 -11.02
C MET A 118 2.52 -17.56 -10.85
N PRO A 119 3.57 -17.19 -11.60
CA PRO A 119 4.90 -17.75 -11.40
C PRO A 119 5.42 -17.39 -10.00
N GLU A 120 6.21 -18.28 -9.41
CA GLU A 120 6.79 -18.09 -8.07
C GLU A 120 7.92 -17.05 -8.09
#